data_AF-C3VGL0-F1
#
_entry.id   AF-C3VGL0-F1
#
_cell.length_a   1.000
_cell.length_b   1.000
_cell.length_c   1.000
_cell.angle_alpha   90.00
_cell.angle_beta   90.00
_cell.angle_gamma   90.00
#
_symmetry.space_group_name_H-M   'P 1'
#
loop_
_entity.id
_entity.type
_entity.pdbx_description
1 polymer ?
#
loop_
_entity_poly.entity_id
_entity_poly.type
_entity_poly.pdbx_seq_one_letter_code
_entity_poly.pdbx_strand_id
1 'polypeptide(L)'
;EEVTEREINAVNSEHEKNLSQDVWRVKQVNKALCKSTHPYNQFGTGNKQTLSESPKLNSINVRNELMTFHNKWYSSNIMSLAVFGQESLDDLEALVIKLFSQIENKQVVAPRWPDMPYSDDQLNTKTYIIPVKDTRSLTISFQMEDLEQYYKAGPEHYVSHLIGHEGKGSILSELKARGWCNKLISGYCSLGRGFGSFDVMVDLTEDGFNHIDDTVKLIFQYINMLRVKKPQKWIFEEYCN
;
A
#
# COMPACT_ATOMS: atom_id res chain seq x y z
N GLU A 1 16.12 -12.15 27.58
CA GLU A 1 16.92 -12.13 26.33
C GLU A 1 16.58 -13.31 25.44
N GLU A 2 16.44 -14.51 26.00
CA GLU A 2 16.05 -15.74 25.29
C GLU A 2 14.76 -15.63 24.43
N VAL A 3 13.69 -15.01 24.95
CA VAL A 3 12.45 -14.80 24.15
C VAL A 3 12.69 -13.86 22.97
N THR A 4 13.49 -12.81 23.16
CA THR A 4 13.78 -11.84 22.09
C THR A 4 14.51 -12.51 20.92
N GLU A 5 15.46 -13.39 21.20
CA GLU A 5 16.18 -14.12 20.16
C GLU A 5 15.30 -15.10 19.41
N ARG A 6 14.40 -15.80 20.12
CA ARG A 6 13.41 -16.69 19.49
C ARG A 6 12.46 -15.93 18.57
N GLU A 7 11.95 -14.77 19.01
CA GLU A 7 11.06 -13.95 18.17
C GLU A 7 11.79 -13.34 16.96
N ILE A 8 13.07 -12.97 17.08
CA ILE A 8 13.88 -12.52 15.94
C ILE A 8 13.99 -13.62 14.86
N ASN A 9 14.14 -14.88 15.26
CA ASN A 9 14.16 -15.99 14.31
C ASN A 9 12.80 -16.14 13.60
N ALA A 10 11.69 -15.94 14.30
CA ALA A 10 10.36 -15.97 13.69
C ALA A 10 10.18 -14.86 12.64
N VAL A 11 10.61 -13.63 12.94
CA VAL A 11 10.63 -12.51 11.97
C VAL A 11 11.52 -12.83 10.77
N ASN A 12 12.68 -13.46 11.00
CA ASN A 12 13.57 -13.87 9.91
C ASN A 12 12.90 -14.91 8.99
N SER A 13 12.24 -15.92 9.56
CA SER A 13 11.50 -16.91 8.78
C SER A 13 10.33 -16.29 8.00
N GLU A 14 9.66 -15.27 8.54
CA GLU A 14 8.66 -14.50 7.80
C GLU A 14 9.28 -13.79 6.58
N HIS A 15 10.42 -13.12 6.78
CA HIS A 15 11.14 -12.47 5.69
C HIS A 15 11.57 -13.48 4.61
N GLU A 16 12.18 -14.61 5.00
CA GLU A 16 12.61 -15.67 4.09
C GLU A 16 11.45 -16.24 3.27
N LYS A 17 10.29 -16.46 3.91
CA LYS A 17 9.06 -16.88 3.21
C LYS A 17 8.61 -15.86 2.16
N ASN A 18 8.82 -14.58 2.42
CA ASN A 18 8.39 -13.49 1.53
C ASN A 18 9.36 -13.26 0.37
N LEU A 19 10.63 -13.69 0.45
CA LEU A 19 11.64 -13.49 -0.59
C LEU A 19 11.27 -14.12 -1.95
N SER A 20 10.53 -15.23 -1.95
CA SER A 20 10.07 -15.94 -3.14
C SER A 20 8.70 -15.46 -3.65
N GLN A 21 8.05 -14.53 -2.96
CA GLN A 21 6.74 -14.01 -3.33
C GLN A 21 6.85 -12.69 -4.10
N ASP A 22 6.46 -12.71 -5.37
CA ASP A 22 6.57 -11.55 -6.27
C ASP A 22 5.89 -10.29 -5.74
N VAL A 23 4.75 -10.41 -5.04
CA VAL A 23 4.04 -9.28 -4.43
C VAL A 23 4.95 -8.50 -3.45
N TRP A 24 5.69 -9.21 -2.59
CA TRP A 24 6.60 -8.58 -1.63
C TRP A 24 7.85 -8.03 -2.30
N ARG A 25 8.36 -8.73 -3.32
CA ARG A 25 9.51 -8.27 -4.13
C ARG A 25 9.21 -6.96 -4.84
N VAL A 26 8.09 -6.89 -5.57
CA VAL A 26 7.65 -5.68 -6.28
C VAL A 26 7.42 -4.53 -5.29
N LYS A 27 6.77 -4.80 -4.14
CA LYS A 27 6.56 -3.78 -3.11
C LYS A 27 7.87 -3.18 -2.61
N GLN A 28 8.89 -4.00 -2.35
CA GLN A 28 10.19 -3.51 -1.90
C GLN A 28 10.98 -2.81 -3.01
N VAL A 29 10.86 -3.24 -4.28
CA VAL A 29 11.41 -2.51 -5.44
C VAL A 29 10.81 -1.11 -5.52
N ASN A 30 9.48 -0.98 -5.44
CA ASN A 30 8.81 0.33 -5.49
C ASN A 30 9.27 1.26 -4.36
N LYS A 31 9.49 0.72 -3.15
CA LYS A 31 10.07 1.46 -2.02
C LYS A 31 11.51 1.88 -2.30
N ALA A 32 12.33 0.99 -2.85
CA ALA A 32 13.74 1.28 -3.15
C ALA A 32 13.92 2.35 -4.23
N LEU A 33 12.94 2.52 -5.13
CA LEU A 33 12.95 3.53 -6.20
C LEU A 33 12.59 4.95 -5.72
N CYS A 34 12.05 5.12 -4.52
CA CYS A 34 11.73 6.43 -3.98
C CYS A 34 12.95 7.11 -3.33
N LYS A 35 12.84 8.38 -2.93
CA LYS A 35 13.91 9.11 -2.24
C LYS A 35 14.48 8.28 -1.08
N SER A 36 15.80 8.09 -1.05
CA SER A 36 16.49 7.36 0.03
C SER A 36 16.31 8.02 1.40
N THR A 37 16.02 9.32 1.43
CA THR A 37 15.72 10.09 2.65
C THR A 37 14.27 9.95 3.12
N HIS A 38 13.37 9.46 2.27
CA HIS A 38 11.95 9.36 2.60
C HIS A 38 11.67 8.06 3.38
N PRO A 39 10.90 8.09 4.49
CA PRO A 39 10.62 6.90 5.31
C PRO A 39 9.96 5.73 4.56
N TYR A 40 9.26 6.01 3.46
CA TYR A 40 8.68 4.97 2.61
C TYR A 40 9.72 3.97 2.05
N ASN A 41 10.98 4.41 1.85
CA ASN A 41 12.08 3.60 1.35
C ASN A 41 12.46 2.44 2.30
N GLN A 42 12.13 2.56 3.59
CA GLN A 42 12.56 1.63 4.63
C GLN A 42 12.04 0.20 4.42
N PHE A 43 12.88 -0.76 4.80
CA PHE A 43 12.55 -2.18 4.88
C PHE A 43 11.77 -2.45 6.19
N GLY A 44 10.46 -2.60 6.06
CA GLY A 44 9.54 -2.66 7.21
C GLY A 44 9.46 -4.01 7.92
N THR A 45 9.77 -5.13 7.25
CA THR A 45 9.68 -6.46 7.88
C THR A 45 10.80 -6.68 8.89
N GLY A 46 12.01 -6.22 8.58
CA GLY A 46 13.21 -6.60 9.32
C GLY A 46 13.61 -8.06 9.08
N ASN A 47 14.81 -8.42 9.54
CA ASN A 47 15.33 -9.78 9.50
C ASN A 47 16.43 -9.94 10.57
N LYS A 48 17.11 -11.09 10.59
CA LYS A 48 18.19 -11.35 11.56
C LYS A 48 19.34 -10.36 11.44
N GLN A 49 19.65 -9.91 10.23
CA GLN A 49 20.68 -8.89 10.00
C GLN A 49 20.30 -7.57 10.67
N THR A 50 19.09 -7.05 10.41
CA THR A 50 18.65 -5.74 10.92
C THR A 50 18.32 -5.75 12.41
N LEU A 51 17.88 -6.89 12.96
CA LEU A 51 17.38 -6.99 14.35
C LEU A 51 18.34 -7.69 15.32
N SER A 52 19.43 -8.30 14.85
CA SER A 52 20.44 -8.94 15.71
C SER A 52 21.86 -8.62 15.29
N GLU A 53 22.27 -8.95 14.06
CA GLU A 53 23.68 -8.89 13.66
C GLU A 53 24.21 -7.45 13.59
N SER A 54 23.52 -6.57 12.84
CA SER A 54 23.89 -5.15 12.74
C SER A 54 23.77 -4.41 14.08
N PRO A 55 22.71 -4.61 14.91
CA PRO A 55 22.68 -4.05 16.25
C PRO A 55 23.85 -4.51 17.14
N LYS A 56 24.18 -5.80 17.16
CA LYS A 56 25.32 -6.34 17.93
C LYS A 56 26.65 -5.72 17.50
N LEU A 57 26.87 -5.59 16.20
CA LEU A 57 28.08 -4.95 15.65
C LEU A 57 28.19 -3.47 16.06
N ASN A 58 27.06 -2.77 16.16
CA ASN A 58 27.02 -1.36 16.56
C ASN A 58 26.82 -1.16 18.07
N SER A 59 26.94 -2.22 18.88
CA SER A 59 26.73 -2.18 20.33
C SER A 59 25.36 -1.62 20.75
N ILE A 60 24.33 -1.83 19.93
CA ILE A 60 22.94 -1.43 20.19
C ILE A 60 22.25 -2.57 20.95
N ASN A 61 21.72 -2.26 22.13
CA ASN A 61 20.87 -3.20 22.87
C ASN A 61 19.43 -3.13 22.36
N VAL A 62 19.05 -4.12 21.54
CA VAL A 62 17.74 -4.21 20.90
C VAL A 62 16.58 -4.20 21.91
N ARG A 63 16.75 -4.81 23.10
CA ARG A 63 15.72 -4.78 24.14
C ARG A 63 15.48 -3.35 24.64
N ASN A 64 16.54 -2.58 24.84
CA ASN A 64 16.42 -1.20 25.26
C ASN A 64 15.73 -0.36 24.17
N GLU A 65 16.07 -0.57 22.90
CA GLU A 65 15.39 0.10 21.78
C GLU A 65 13.90 -0.25 21.69
N LEU A 66 13.53 -1.51 21.92
CA LEU A 66 12.12 -1.93 22.01
C LEU A 66 11.39 -1.21 23.15
N MET A 67 12.01 -1.11 24.33
CA MET A 67 11.44 -0.39 25.46
C MET A 67 11.34 1.12 25.17
N THR A 68 12.34 1.71 24.54
CA THR A 68 12.31 3.12 24.10
C THR A 68 11.18 3.36 23.10
N PHE A 69 11.02 2.48 22.11
CA PHE A 69 9.94 2.57 21.13
C PHE A 69 8.56 2.42 21.76
N HIS A 70 8.37 1.42 22.63
CA HIS A 70 7.12 1.22 23.38
C HIS A 70 6.81 2.43 24.26
N ASN A 71 7.80 2.89 25.03
CA ASN A 71 7.64 4.04 25.90
C ASN A 71 7.33 5.32 25.12
N LYS A 72 7.89 5.48 23.91
CA LYS A 72 7.61 6.64 23.08
C LYS A 72 6.27 6.58 22.36
N TRP A 73 5.91 5.46 21.74
CA TRP A 73 4.81 5.41 20.77
C TRP A 73 3.56 4.67 21.26
N TYR A 74 3.65 3.76 22.24
CA TYR A 74 2.45 3.09 22.77
C TYR A 74 1.77 4.02 23.77
N SER A 75 0.92 4.92 23.25
CA SER A 75 0.15 5.92 23.98
C SER A 75 -1.33 5.77 23.68
N SER A 76 -2.19 5.86 24.70
CA SER A 76 -3.63 5.61 24.53
C SER A 76 -4.33 6.57 23.55
N ASN A 77 -3.84 7.80 23.37
CA ASN A 77 -4.43 8.77 22.45
C ASN A 77 -4.29 8.42 20.95
N ILE A 78 -3.44 7.45 20.58
CA ILE A 78 -3.29 6.98 19.20
C ILE A 78 -3.65 5.50 19.04
N MET A 79 -4.29 4.90 20.05
CA MET A 79 -4.81 3.54 20.00
C MET A 79 -6.28 3.55 19.60
N SER A 80 -6.73 2.48 18.95
CA SER A 80 -8.14 2.23 18.67
C SER A 80 -8.42 0.76 18.98
N LEU A 81 -9.50 0.48 19.70
CA LEU A 81 -9.90 -0.85 20.13
C LEU A 81 -11.31 -1.14 19.62
N ALA A 82 -11.50 -2.31 19.03
CA ALA A 82 -12.82 -2.85 18.70
C ALA A 82 -13.00 -4.16 19.46
N VAL A 83 -14.11 -4.30 20.19
CA VAL A 83 -14.48 -5.53 20.91
C VAL A 83 -15.81 -6.02 20.37
N PHE A 84 -15.88 -7.32 20.10
CA PHE A 84 -17.08 -8.00 19.63
C PHE A 84 -17.34 -9.20 20.55
N GLY A 85 -18.54 -9.28 21.10
CA GLY A 85 -18.95 -10.28 22.07
C GLY A 85 -20.45 -10.53 22.04
N GLN A 86 -20.90 -11.53 22.79
CA GLN A 86 -22.33 -11.85 22.94
C GLN A 86 -22.98 -11.04 24.08
N GLU A 87 -22.14 -10.46 24.94
CA GLU A 87 -22.52 -9.65 26.08
C GLU A 87 -23.22 -8.36 25.64
N SER A 88 -23.93 -7.72 26.59
CA SER A 88 -24.56 -6.43 26.33
C SER A 88 -23.52 -5.33 26.11
N LEU A 89 -23.92 -4.21 25.49
CA LEU A 89 -23.01 -3.07 25.31
C LEU A 89 -22.49 -2.54 26.65
N ASP A 90 -23.32 -2.55 27.69
CA ASP A 90 -22.94 -2.11 29.04
C ASP A 90 -21.87 -3.03 29.66
N ASP A 91 -22.01 -4.35 29.47
CA ASP A 91 -21.03 -5.32 29.94
C ASP A 91 -19.70 -5.19 29.20
N LEU A 92 -19.76 -5.01 27.87
CA LEU A 92 -18.58 -4.80 27.03
C LEU A 92 -17.86 -3.49 27.40
N GLU A 93 -18.60 -2.41 27.64
CA GLU A 93 -18.04 -1.14 28.09
C GLU A 93 -17.34 -1.30 29.45
N ALA A 94 -18.02 -1.92 30.43
CA ALA A 94 -17.45 -2.15 31.76
C ALA A 94 -16.17 -3.00 31.69
N LEU A 95 -16.14 -4.02 30.82
CA LEU A 95 -14.96 -4.84 30.57
C LEU A 95 -13.81 -4.02 29.97
N VAL A 96 -14.10 -3.22 28.94
CA VAL A 96 -13.09 -2.39 28.26
C VAL A 96 -12.51 -1.34 29.23
N ILE A 97 -13.35 -0.65 29.99
CA ILE A 97 -12.90 0.31 30.99
C ILE A 97 -11.99 -0.37 32.00
N LYS A 98 -12.40 -1.54 32.52
CA LYS A 98 -11.62 -2.28 33.52
C LYS A 98 -10.21 -2.65 33.02
N LEU A 99 -10.07 -3.06 31.76
CA LEU A 99 -8.82 -3.58 31.22
C LEU A 99 -7.92 -2.52 30.60
N PHE A 100 -8.49 -1.52 29.92
CA PHE A 100 -7.73 -0.60 29.05
C PHE A 100 -7.61 0.83 29.59
N SER A 101 -8.37 1.22 30.63
CA SER A 101 -8.29 2.57 31.23
C SER A 101 -6.93 2.90 31.85
N GLN A 102 -6.14 1.87 32.17
CA GLN A 102 -4.81 2.04 32.78
C GLN A 102 -3.72 2.39 31.76
N ILE A 103 -4.02 2.36 30.45
CA ILE A 103 -3.03 2.68 29.41
C ILE A 103 -2.72 4.17 29.43
N GLU A 104 -1.45 4.47 29.67
CA GLU A 104 -0.94 5.83 29.78
C GLU A 104 -1.19 6.64 28.50
N ASN A 105 -1.71 7.86 28.68
CA ASN A 105 -1.79 8.86 27.62
C ASN A 105 -0.53 9.74 27.66
N LYS A 106 0.39 9.47 26.73
CA LYS A 106 1.65 10.18 26.56
C LYS A 106 1.54 11.39 25.61
N GLN A 107 0.32 11.71 25.17
CA GLN A 107 0.01 12.86 24.32
C GLN A 107 0.85 12.92 23.04
N VAL A 108 1.06 11.76 22.41
CA VAL A 108 1.90 11.66 21.22
C VAL A 108 1.15 12.18 20.00
N VAL A 109 1.86 12.90 19.12
CA VAL A 109 1.31 13.29 17.83
C VAL A 109 1.66 12.20 16.82
N ALA A 110 0.63 11.60 16.23
CA ALA A 110 0.83 10.57 15.23
C ALA A 110 1.58 11.14 14.01
N PRO A 111 2.65 10.48 13.51
CA PRO A 111 3.40 10.97 12.38
C PRO A 111 2.54 11.13 11.12
N ARG A 112 2.82 12.18 10.34
CA ARG A 112 2.29 12.42 9.00
C ARG A 112 3.46 12.80 8.09
N TRP A 113 3.44 12.33 6.85
CA TRP A 113 4.47 12.56 5.84
C TRP A 113 3.84 13.31 4.66
N PRO A 114 3.84 14.65 4.69
CA PRO A 114 3.27 15.47 3.61
C PRO A 114 4.15 15.48 2.35
N ASP A 115 5.44 15.19 2.49
CA ASP A 115 6.37 15.15 1.36
C ASP A 115 6.14 13.90 0.53
N MET A 116 5.96 14.07 -0.79
CA MET A 116 5.78 12.94 -1.71
C MET A 116 7.05 12.08 -1.80
N PRO A 117 6.94 10.74 -1.91
CA PRO A 117 8.08 9.85 -1.90
C PRO A 117 8.97 9.94 -3.15
N TYR A 118 8.42 10.34 -4.31
CA TYR A 118 9.17 10.44 -5.57
C TYR A 118 9.35 11.90 -6.00
N SER A 119 10.59 12.24 -6.37
CA SER A 119 10.97 13.51 -7.00
C SER A 119 10.83 13.45 -8.52
N ASP A 120 10.94 14.59 -9.22
CA ASP A 120 10.81 14.68 -10.68
C ASP A 120 11.77 13.75 -11.44
N ASP A 121 12.98 13.53 -10.92
CA ASP A 121 13.98 12.62 -11.48
C ASP A 121 13.65 11.13 -11.28
N GLN A 122 12.69 10.82 -10.41
CA GLN A 122 12.21 9.46 -10.11
C GLN A 122 10.86 9.17 -10.78
N LEU A 123 10.21 10.18 -11.35
CA LEU A 123 9.00 10.06 -12.15
C LEU A 123 9.31 9.78 -13.63
N ASN A 124 8.30 9.33 -14.38
CA ASN A 124 8.43 9.00 -15.81
C ASN A 124 9.50 7.94 -16.12
N THR A 125 9.73 7.04 -15.17
CA THR A 125 10.67 5.92 -15.30
C THR A 125 9.95 4.63 -15.71
N LYS A 126 10.68 3.71 -16.34
CA LYS A 126 10.20 2.36 -16.68
C LYS A 126 11.10 1.34 -16.00
N THR A 127 10.55 0.55 -15.09
CA THR A 127 11.29 -0.46 -14.33
C THR A 127 10.90 -1.86 -14.81
N TYR A 128 11.90 -2.67 -15.16
CA TYR A 128 11.71 -4.07 -15.49
C TYR A 128 12.02 -4.94 -14.28
N ILE A 129 11.09 -5.82 -13.91
CA ILE A 129 11.22 -6.73 -12.78
C ILE A 129 11.14 -8.15 -13.31
N ILE A 130 12.13 -8.97 -12.97
CA ILE A 130 12.12 -10.41 -13.28
C ILE A 130 11.35 -11.13 -12.16
N PRO A 131 10.16 -11.69 -12.44
CA PRO A 131 9.38 -12.39 -11.45
C PRO A 131 9.98 -13.76 -11.15
N VAL A 132 9.61 -14.32 -10.00
CA VAL A 132 9.92 -15.71 -9.62
C VAL A 132 8.96 -16.66 -10.33
N LYS A 133 7.68 -16.30 -10.42
CA LYS A 133 6.67 -17.05 -11.16
C LYS A 133 6.67 -16.65 -12.64
N ASP A 134 6.28 -17.58 -13.51
CA ASP A 134 6.02 -17.28 -14.93
C ASP A 134 4.73 -16.45 -15.06
N THR A 135 4.89 -15.14 -14.92
CA THR A 135 3.83 -14.15 -14.95
C THR A 135 4.27 -12.94 -15.74
N ARG A 136 3.33 -12.29 -16.43
CA ARG A 136 3.56 -11.08 -17.20
C ARG A 136 2.54 -10.06 -16.72
N SER A 137 3.01 -8.92 -16.23
CA SER A 137 2.14 -7.85 -15.76
C SER A 137 2.76 -6.49 -16.03
N LEU A 138 1.89 -5.51 -16.27
CA LEU A 138 2.22 -4.10 -16.39
C LEU A 138 1.53 -3.36 -15.25
N THR A 139 2.28 -2.59 -14.47
CA THR A 139 1.71 -1.66 -13.49
C THR A 139 2.09 -0.25 -13.87
N ILE A 140 1.09 0.62 -14.03
CA ILE A 140 1.27 2.06 -14.20
C ILE A 140 0.91 2.72 -12.87
N SER A 141 1.89 3.34 -12.23
CA SER A 141 1.74 3.94 -10.91
C SER A 141 1.80 5.45 -10.98
N PHE A 142 0.79 6.12 -10.42
CA PHE A 142 0.75 7.57 -10.25
C PHE A 142 0.87 7.89 -8.76
N GLN A 143 1.88 8.64 -8.36
CA GLN A 143 1.91 9.14 -6.98
C GLN A 143 0.79 10.16 -6.77
N MET A 144 0.10 10.08 -5.63
CA MET A 144 -1.04 10.95 -5.31
C MET A 144 -0.97 11.44 -3.87
N GLU A 145 -1.57 12.60 -3.64
CA GLU A 145 -1.80 13.10 -2.29
C GLU A 145 -2.77 12.19 -1.51
N ASP A 146 -2.79 12.37 -0.19
CA ASP A 146 -3.75 11.68 0.67
C ASP A 146 -5.19 12.14 0.43
N LEU A 147 -6.05 11.21 0.04
CA LEU A 147 -7.46 11.45 -0.25
C LEU A 147 -8.40 11.05 0.90
N GLU A 148 -7.88 10.63 2.06
CA GLU A 148 -8.69 10.19 3.21
C GLU A 148 -9.76 11.23 3.62
N GLN A 149 -9.43 12.53 3.55
CA GLN A 149 -10.37 13.61 3.86
C GLN A 149 -11.60 13.65 2.94
N TYR A 150 -11.51 13.06 1.75
CA TYR A 150 -12.57 13.03 0.74
C TYR A 150 -13.37 11.72 0.76
N TYR A 151 -13.28 10.90 1.82
CA TYR A 151 -13.94 9.58 1.90
C TYR A 151 -15.44 9.57 1.54
N LYS A 152 -16.16 10.68 1.78
CA LYS A 152 -17.59 10.80 1.40
C LYS A 152 -17.81 10.96 -0.10
N ALA A 153 -16.88 11.63 -0.78
CA ALA A 153 -16.94 11.85 -2.22
C ALA A 153 -16.21 10.74 -3.00
N GLY A 154 -15.22 10.08 -2.39
CA GLY A 154 -14.45 8.98 -2.97
C GLY A 154 -13.96 9.24 -4.40
N PRO A 155 -13.27 10.36 -4.68
CA PRO A 155 -12.86 10.70 -6.05
C PRO A 155 -12.00 9.61 -6.70
N GLU A 156 -11.12 8.98 -5.93
CA GLU A 156 -10.30 7.85 -6.36
C GLU A 156 -11.12 6.60 -6.68
N HIS A 157 -12.18 6.33 -5.91
CA HIS A 157 -13.09 5.24 -6.17
C HIS A 157 -13.86 5.48 -7.47
N TYR A 158 -14.34 6.70 -7.69
CA TYR A 158 -15.01 7.09 -8.95
C TYR A 158 -14.11 6.87 -10.17
N VAL A 159 -12.86 7.32 -10.11
CA VAL A 159 -11.90 7.14 -11.23
C VAL A 159 -11.56 5.67 -11.41
N SER A 160 -11.36 4.92 -10.32
CA SER A 160 -11.09 3.49 -10.39
C SER A 160 -12.26 2.70 -10.98
N HIS A 161 -13.50 3.06 -10.64
CA HIS A 161 -14.69 2.41 -11.20
C HIS A 161 -14.74 2.55 -12.73
N LEU A 162 -14.38 3.72 -13.27
CA LEU A 162 -14.35 3.95 -14.71
C LEU A 162 -13.20 3.21 -15.40
N ILE A 163 -11.98 3.32 -14.88
CA ILE A 163 -10.80 2.69 -15.47
C ILE A 163 -10.89 1.16 -15.37
N GLY A 164 -11.36 0.64 -14.24
CA GLY A 164 -11.55 -0.79 -13.96
C GLY A 164 -12.86 -1.36 -14.51
N HIS A 165 -13.66 -0.58 -15.26
CA HIS A 165 -14.93 -1.08 -15.80
C HIS A 165 -14.70 -2.24 -16.79
N GLU A 166 -15.48 -3.31 -16.69
CA GLU A 166 -15.31 -4.49 -17.53
C GLU A 166 -16.33 -4.59 -18.69
N GLY A 167 -17.32 -3.70 -18.72
CA GLY A 167 -18.36 -3.72 -19.74
C GLY A 167 -17.95 -3.12 -21.09
N LYS A 168 -18.84 -3.22 -22.08
CA LYS A 168 -18.62 -2.76 -23.46
C LYS A 168 -18.14 -1.30 -23.52
N GLY A 169 -17.11 -1.05 -24.30
CA GLY A 169 -16.51 0.28 -24.46
C GLY A 169 -15.50 0.65 -23.37
N SER A 170 -15.20 -0.25 -22.44
CA SER A 170 -14.12 -0.06 -21.48
C SER A 170 -12.73 -0.28 -22.08
N ILE A 171 -11.71 0.21 -21.39
CA ILE A 171 -10.32 -0.05 -21.73
C ILE A 171 -9.98 -1.54 -21.67
N LEU A 172 -10.53 -2.28 -20.70
CA LEU A 172 -10.38 -3.74 -20.63
C LEU A 172 -10.97 -4.44 -21.85
N SER A 173 -12.16 -3.99 -22.31
CA SER A 173 -12.80 -4.57 -23.50
C SER A 173 -11.93 -4.39 -24.76
N GLU A 174 -11.33 -3.22 -24.95
CA GLU A 174 -10.45 -2.94 -26.09
C GLU A 174 -9.14 -3.77 -26.03
N LEU A 175 -8.52 -3.85 -24.86
CA LEU A 175 -7.29 -4.64 -24.67
C LEU A 175 -7.55 -6.16 -24.82
N LYS A 176 -8.71 -6.65 -24.35
CA LYS A 176 -9.15 -8.03 -24.58
C LYS A 176 -9.43 -8.32 -26.05
N ALA A 177 -10.08 -7.40 -26.77
CA ALA A 177 -10.38 -7.57 -28.19
C ALA A 177 -9.11 -7.70 -29.04
N ARG A 178 -8.01 -7.08 -28.61
CA ARG A 178 -6.67 -7.20 -29.21
C ARG A 178 -5.90 -8.44 -28.76
N GLY A 179 -6.39 -9.15 -27.75
CA GLY A 179 -5.71 -10.31 -27.17
C GLY A 179 -4.53 -9.97 -26.27
N TRP A 180 -4.43 -8.72 -25.77
CA TRP A 180 -3.26 -8.24 -25.02
C TRP A 180 -3.35 -8.49 -23.50
N CYS A 181 -4.55 -8.53 -22.92
CA CYS A 181 -4.77 -8.79 -21.50
C CYS A 181 -6.05 -9.59 -21.23
N ASN A 182 -6.19 -10.12 -20.01
CA ASN A 182 -7.40 -10.79 -19.53
C ASN A 182 -8.07 -10.05 -18.36
N LYS A 183 -7.32 -9.28 -17.60
CA LYS A 183 -7.71 -8.60 -16.36
C LYS A 183 -7.01 -7.26 -16.26
N LEU A 184 -7.77 -6.27 -15.83
CA LEU A 184 -7.26 -4.95 -15.48
C LEU A 184 -7.83 -4.59 -14.12
N ILE A 185 -6.97 -4.14 -13.22
CA ILE A 185 -7.34 -3.69 -11.89
C ILE A 185 -6.81 -2.28 -11.75
N SER A 186 -7.65 -1.37 -11.30
CA SER A 186 -7.22 -0.04 -10.88
C SER A 186 -7.60 0.22 -9.44
N GLY A 187 -6.87 1.12 -8.78
CA GLY A 187 -7.24 1.53 -7.45
C GLY A 187 -6.25 2.50 -6.85
N TYR A 188 -6.74 3.24 -5.86
CA TYR A 188 -5.90 4.01 -4.97
C TYR A 188 -5.45 3.15 -3.80
N CYS A 189 -4.18 3.29 -3.44
CA CYS A 189 -3.55 2.65 -2.31
C CYS A 189 -2.98 3.73 -1.39
N SER A 190 -3.45 3.76 -0.14
CA SER A 190 -2.83 4.57 0.91
C SER A 190 -1.49 3.93 1.29
N LEU A 191 -0.40 4.66 1.08
CA LEU A 191 0.97 4.18 1.37
C LEU A 191 1.47 4.67 2.73
N GLY A 192 0.96 5.80 3.20
CA GLY A 192 1.22 6.38 4.50
C GLY A 192 0.33 7.60 4.75
N ARG A 193 0.27 8.07 6.00
CA ARG A 193 -0.50 9.28 6.32
C ARG A 193 0.11 10.48 5.59
N GLY A 194 -0.62 11.09 4.66
CA GLY A 194 -0.14 12.21 3.85
C GLY A 194 0.18 11.88 2.39
N PHE A 195 0.23 10.61 1.96
CA PHE A 195 0.45 10.25 0.56
C PHE A 195 -0.06 8.85 0.18
N GLY A 196 -0.34 8.66 -1.10
CA GLY A 196 -0.73 7.38 -1.68
C GLY A 196 -0.26 7.21 -3.12
N SER A 197 -0.74 6.16 -3.75
CA SER A 197 -0.59 5.91 -5.19
C SER A 197 -1.92 5.54 -5.81
N PHE A 198 -2.09 5.85 -7.09
CA PHE A 198 -3.12 5.24 -7.92
C PHE A 198 -2.45 4.36 -8.94
N ASP A 199 -2.80 3.07 -8.90
CA ASP A 199 -2.15 2.04 -9.69
C ASP A 199 -3.14 1.46 -10.70
N VAL A 200 -2.68 1.26 -11.94
CA VAL A 200 -3.40 0.51 -12.98
C VAL A 200 -2.57 -0.70 -13.33
N MET A 201 -3.03 -1.87 -12.88
CA MET A 201 -2.40 -3.16 -13.10
C MET A 201 -3.12 -3.90 -14.24
N VAL A 202 -2.35 -4.38 -15.21
CA VAL A 202 -2.83 -5.15 -16.35
C VAL A 202 -2.06 -6.47 -16.38
N ASP A 203 -2.76 -7.59 -16.41
CA ASP A 203 -2.12 -8.87 -16.72
C ASP A 203 -1.83 -8.93 -18.23
N LEU A 204 -0.69 -9.47 -18.64
CA LEU A 204 -0.32 -9.49 -20.04
C LEU A 204 -0.34 -10.91 -20.58
N THR A 205 -0.90 -11.07 -21.78
CA THR A 205 -0.67 -12.27 -22.58
C THR A 205 0.76 -12.26 -23.15
N GLU A 206 1.17 -13.34 -23.79
CA GLU A 206 2.46 -13.37 -24.51
C GLU A 206 2.52 -12.30 -25.61
N ASP A 207 1.41 -12.10 -26.34
CA ASP A 207 1.30 -11.06 -27.35
C ASP A 207 1.29 -9.66 -26.72
N GLY A 208 0.49 -9.47 -25.67
CA GLY A 208 0.42 -8.19 -24.94
C GLY A 208 1.77 -7.73 -24.38
N PHE A 209 2.66 -8.66 -24.03
CA PHE A 209 4.02 -8.35 -23.60
C PHE A 209 4.87 -7.68 -24.71
N ASN A 210 4.61 -7.97 -25.98
CA ASN A 210 5.26 -7.30 -27.10
C ASN A 210 4.65 -5.92 -27.41
N HIS A 211 3.49 -5.61 -26.81
CA HIS A 211 2.70 -4.39 -27.04
C HIS A 211 2.55 -3.53 -25.78
N ILE A 212 3.57 -3.51 -24.91
CA ILE A 212 3.55 -2.74 -23.65
C ILE A 212 3.33 -1.25 -23.93
N ASP A 213 4.09 -0.64 -24.84
CA ASP A 213 4.01 0.80 -25.08
C ASP A 213 2.66 1.19 -25.73
N ASP A 214 2.10 0.32 -26.57
CA ASP A 214 0.76 0.49 -27.12
C ASP A 214 -0.32 0.39 -26.04
N THR A 215 -0.18 -0.56 -25.11
CA THR A 215 -1.09 -0.73 -23.96
C THR A 215 -1.08 0.52 -23.09
N VAL A 216 0.10 1.03 -22.75
CA VAL A 216 0.25 2.29 -21.99
C VAL A 216 -0.43 3.44 -22.74
N LYS A 217 -0.20 3.56 -24.06
CA LYS A 217 -0.83 4.59 -24.88
C LYS A 217 -2.36 4.52 -24.87
N LEU A 218 -2.95 3.33 -24.98
CA LEU A 218 -4.41 3.14 -24.92
C LEU A 218 -4.97 3.56 -23.55
N ILE A 219 -4.28 3.22 -22.46
CA ILE A 219 -4.69 3.63 -21.11
C ILE A 219 -4.67 5.17 -20.98
N PHE A 220 -3.61 5.84 -21.46
CA PHE A 220 -3.56 7.30 -21.47
C PHE A 220 -4.62 7.94 -22.40
N GLN A 221 -4.97 7.30 -23.51
CA GLN A 221 -6.08 7.75 -24.37
C GLN A 221 -7.42 7.66 -23.62
N TYR A 222 -7.65 6.58 -22.88
CA TYR A 222 -8.84 6.43 -22.04
C TYR A 222 -8.89 7.50 -20.94
N ILE A 223 -7.79 7.75 -20.24
CA ILE A 223 -7.68 8.82 -19.24
C ILE A 223 -7.96 10.19 -19.88
N ASN A 224 -7.43 10.46 -21.08
CA ASN A 224 -7.71 11.71 -21.78
C ASN A 224 -9.19 11.83 -22.19
N MET A 225 -9.83 10.75 -22.60
CA MET A 225 -11.27 10.72 -22.87
C MET A 225 -12.08 11.10 -21.62
N LEU A 226 -11.74 10.52 -20.46
CA LEU A 226 -12.37 10.88 -19.18
C LEU A 226 -12.17 12.36 -18.84
N ARG A 227 -10.97 12.89 -19.06
CA ARG A 227 -10.66 14.31 -18.85
C ARG A 227 -11.51 15.25 -19.72
N VAL A 228 -11.75 14.87 -20.98
CA VAL A 228 -12.59 15.65 -21.92
C VAL A 228 -14.06 15.57 -21.54
N LYS A 229 -14.56 14.39 -21.19
CA LYS A 229 -15.98 14.19 -20.84
C LYS A 229 -16.37 14.79 -19.49
N LYS A 230 -15.41 15.01 -18.59
CA LYS A 230 -15.61 15.50 -17.20
C LYS A 230 -16.42 14.52 -16.34
N PRO A 231 -16.39 14.66 -15.00
CA PRO A 231 -17.18 13.81 -14.10
C PRO A 231 -18.67 13.87 -14.42
N GLN A 232 -19.31 12.70 -14.44
CA GLN A 232 -20.72 12.53 -14.76
C GLN A 232 -21.47 12.23 -13.47
N LYS A 233 -22.41 13.11 -13.11
CA LYS A 233 -23.14 13.00 -11.84
C LYS A 233 -23.90 11.66 -11.70
N TRP A 234 -24.51 11.20 -12.79
CA TRP A 234 -25.30 9.96 -12.78
C TRP A 234 -24.45 8.72 -12.47
N ILE A 235 -23.17 8.70 -12.85
CA ILE A 235 -22.25 7.59 -12.54
C ILE A 235 -21.94 7.57 -11.04
N PHE A 236 -21.76 8.75 -10.45
CA PHE A 236 -21.57 8.87 -9.02
C PHE A 236 -22.84 8.45 -8.25
N GLU A 237 -24.02 8.83 -8.73
CA GLU A 237 -25.30 8.43 -8.12
C GLU A 237 -25.58 6.93 -8.27
N GLU A 238 -25.21 6.30 -9.39
CA GLU A 238 -25.29 4.85 -9.57
C GLU A 238 -24.38 4.10 -8.58
N TYR A 239 -23.18 4.64 -8.34
CA TYR A 239 -22.22 4.07 -7.42
C TYR A 239 -22.60 4.23 -5.93
N CYS A 240 -23.25 5.34 -5.56
CA CYS A 240 -23.60 5.63 -4.17
C CYS A 240 -24.91 4.98 -3.68
N ASN A 241 -25.72 4.43 -4.58
CA ASN A 241 -26.93 3.67 -4.24
C ASN A 241 -26.61 2.20 -3.97
#